data_AF-A0A6J4NVL1-F1
#
_entry.id   AF-A0A6J4NVL1-F1
#
_cell.length_a   1.000
_cell.length_b   1.000
_cell.length_c   1.000
_cell.angle_alpha   90.00
_cell.angle_beta   90.00
_cell.angle_gamma   90.00
#
_symmetry.space_group_name_H-M   'P 1'
#
loop_
_entity.id
_entity.type
_entity.pdbx_description
1 polymer ?
#
loop_
_entity_poly.entity_id
_entity_poly.type
_entity_poly.pdbx_seq_one_letter_code
_entity_poly.pdbx_strand_id
1 'polypeptide(L)'
;MSGSTVSPGGGGRDRSITDPIPPAEPLEGSHATYEKGEVSSIGALISDISTDLTTLLRQEVALAKAEATQSATKAGKAGGFLAGAGIAAHFLLLFLSLALWWALGDLLDSPGWAFVIVAVIWGIVAAVLAAIGRKQLKQMTGLERSVDTAKRVPDALKGNEATR
;
A
#
# COMPACT_ATOMS: atom_id res chain seq x y z
N MET A 1 -32.31 -13.97 -35.56
CA MET A 1 -32.46 -14.61 -36.89
C MET A 1 -31.42 -14.01 -37.82
N SER A 2 -30.31 -14.72 -38.06
CA SER A 2 -29.58 -14.71 -39.33
C SER A 2 -28.50 -15.78 -39.22
N GLY A 3 -28.78 -16.95 -39.79
CA GLY A 3 -27.87 -18.08 -39.85
C GLY A 3 -27.05 -18.01 -41.14
N SER A 4 -25.74 -18.19 -41.02
CA SER A 4 -24.83 -18.36 -42.15
C SER A 4 -24.57 -19.86 -42.36
N THR A 5 -24.81 -20.26 -43.59
CA THR A 5 -24.81 -21.63 -44.11
C THR A 5 -23.41 -22.14 -44.36
N VAL A 6 -23.07 -23.31 -43.79
CA VAL A 6 -21.86 -24.09 -44.10
C VAL A 6 -22.13 -25.01 -45.28
N SER A 7 -21.22 -25.00 -46.27
CA SER A 7 -21.23 -25.87 -47.45
C SER A 7 -20.30 -27.08 -47.23
N PRO A 8 -20.74 -28.34 -47.41
CA PRO A 8 -19.86 -29.49 -47.32
C PRO A 8 -19.45 -29.97 -48.72
N GLY A 9 -18.20 -29.71 -49.10
CA GLY A 9 -17.56 -30.31 -50.27
C GLY A 9 -16.96 -31.67 -49.93
N GLY A 10 -17.73 -32.73 -50.14
CA GLY A 10 -17.24 -34.11 -50.09
C GLY A 10 -16.50 -34.48 -51.38
N GLY A 11 -15.28 -35.00 -51.23
CA GLY A 11 -14.45 -35.48 -52.34
C GLY A 11 -13.51 -36.56 -51.84
N GLY A 12 -14.05 -37.76 -51.62
CA GLY A 12 -13.29 -38.96 -51.31
C GLY A 12 -12.35 -39.29 -52.47
N ARG A 13 -11.05 -39.27 -52.20
CA ARG A 13 -10.04 -39.89 -53.06
C ARG A 13 -9.48 -41.07 -52.31
N ASP A 14 -10.00 -42.23 -52.67
CA ASP A 14 -9.39 -43.54 -52.47
C ASP A 14 -7.97 -43.49 -53.07
N ARG A 15 -6.96 -43.46 -52.21
CA ARG A 15 -5.55 -43.58 -52.59
C ARG A 15 -5.12 -44.97 -52.16
N SER A 16 -5.14 -45.90 -53.11
CA SER A 16 -4.51 -47.20 -52.99
C SER A 16 -3.04 -47.03 -52.60
N ILE A 17 -2.73 -47.34 -51.34
CA ILE A 17 -1.38 -47.30 -50.77
C ILE A 17 -0.59 -48.49 -51.33
N THR A 18 -0.07 -48.35 -52.54
CA THR A 18 0.87 -49.31 -53.16
C THR A 18 2.02 -48.62 -53.89
N ASP A 19 2.19 -47.31 -53.70
CA ASP A 19 3.36 -46.61 -54.23
C ASP A 19 4.59 -46.91 -53.35
N PRO A 20 5.74 -47.29 -53.93
CA PRO A 20 6.99 -47.40 -53.20
C PRO A 20 7.30 -46.06 -52.51
N ILE A 21 7.68 -46.11 -51.23
CA ILE A 21 8.12 -44.92 -50.50
C ILE A 21 9.31 -44.33 -51.26
N PRO A 22 9.21 -43.12 -51.84
CA PRO A 22 10.36 -42.49 -52.48
C PRO A 22 11.45 -42.31 -51.42
N PRO A 23 12.73 -42.61 -51.72
CA PRO A 23 13.81 -42.38 -50.78
C PRO A 23 13.76 -40.92 -50.35
N ALA A 24 13.85 -40.66 -49.05
CA ALA A 24 13.77 -39.31 -48.51
C ALA A 24 14.85 -38.46 -49.18
N GLU A 25 14.44 -37.54 -50.07
CA GLU A 25 15.35 -36.53 -50.56
C GLU A 25 15.89 -35.77 -49.35
N PRO A 26 17.22 -35.66 -49.19
CA PRO A 26 17.78 -34.80 -48.17
C PRO A 26 17.20 -33.41 -48.38
N LEU A 27 16.43 -32.93 -47.40
CA LEU A 27 15.90 -31.56 -47.42
C LEU A 27 17.08 -30.61 -47.22
N GLU A 28 17.76 -30.31 -48.32
CA GLU A 28 18.87 -29.39 -48.43
C GLU A 28 18.34 -27.97 -48.23
N GLY A 29 18.11 -27.62 -46.97
CA GLY A 29 17.60 -26.31 -46.59
C GLY A 29 16.97 -26.22 -45.20
N SER A 30 16.61 -27.33 -44.54
CA SER A 30 15.90 -27.27 -43.26
C SER A 30 16.80 -27.24 -42.01
N HIS A 31 18.13 -27.29 -42.16
CA HIS A 31 19.07 -27.24 -41.02
C HIS A 31 20.11 -26.11 -41.10
N ALA A 32 20.09 -25.28 -42.14
CA ALA A 32 21.11 -24.23 -42.33
C ALA A 32 20.94 -22.99 -41.42
N THR A 33 19.96 -22.95 -40.52
CA THR A 33 19.80 -21.85 -39.55
C THR A 33 20.10 -22.25 -38.10
N TYR A 34 20.42 -23.53 -37.84
CA TYR A 34 20.80 -23.99 -36.51
C TYR A 34 22.30 -24.27 -36.35
N GLU A 35 23.07 -24.19 -37.43
CA GLU A 35 24.51 -24.41 -37.38
C GLU A 35 25.21 -23.04 -37.38
N LYS A 36 25.92 -22.73 -36.28
CA LYS A 36 26.72 -21.50 -36.03
C LYS A 36 26.03 -20.35 -35.26
N GLY A 37 25.41 -20.69 -34.12
CA GLY A 37 25.08 -19.74 -33.04
C GLY A 37 25.26 -20.28 -31.61
N GLU A 38 25.70 -21.52 -31.46
CA GLU A 38 25.48 -22.33 -30.25
C GLU A 38 26.43 -22.05 -29.07
N VAL A 39 27.41 -21.16 -29.22
CA VAL A 39 28.23 -20.66 -28.10
C VAL A 39 27.90 -19.22 -27.71
N SER A 40 26.96 -18.58 -28.41
CA SER A 40 26.40 -17.26 -28.07
C SER A 40 24.96 -17.34 -27.52
N SER A 41 24.27 -18.49 -27.64
CA SER A 41 22.83 -18.61 -27.33
C SER A 41 22.53 -18.77 -25.83
N ILE A 42 23.35 -19.51 -25.07
CA ILE A 42 23.16 -19.66 -23.61
C ILE A 42 23.50 -18.37 -22.86
N GLY A 43 24.54 -17.65 -23.29
CA GLY A 43 24.88 -16.33 -22.77
C GLY A 43 23.78 -15.30 -23.07
N ALA A 44 23.22 -15.33 -24.28
CA ALA A 44 22.09 -14.48 -24.66
C ALA A 44 20.82 -14.80 -23.84
N LEU A 45 20.46 -16.08 -23.67
CA LEU A 45 19.30 -16.49 -22.86
C LEU A 45 19.42 -16.08 -21.39
N ILE A 46 20.60 -16.26 -20.77
CA ILE A 46 20.82 -15.81 -19.38
C ILE A 46 20.80 -14.28 -19.29
N SER A 47 21.32 -13.57 -20.30
CA SER A 47 21.24 -12.11 -20.39
C SER A 47 19.79 -11.62 -20.49
N ASP A 48 18.96 -12.28 -21.30
CA ASP A 48 17.55 -11.93 -21.48
C ASP A 48 16.75 -12.21 -20.20
N ILE A 49 16.93 -13.38 -19.57
CA ILE A 49 16.28 -13.70 -18.28
C ILE A 49 16.72 -12.72 -17.18
N SER A 50 18.00 -12.38 -17.11
CA SER A 50 18.50 -11.41 -16.12
C SER A 50 17.90 -10.02 -16.33
N THR A 51 17.69 -9.64 -17.60
CA THR A 51 17.05 -8.39 -17.98
C THR A 51 15.57 -8.37 -17.61
N ASP A 52 14.86 -9.48 -17.82
CA ASP A 52 13.45 -9.63 -17.45
C ASP A 52 13.26 -9.61 -15.94
N LEU A 53 14.09 -10.33 -15.19
CA LEU A 53 14.07 -10.31 -13.72
C LEU A 53 14.38 -8.90 -13.18
N THR A 54 15.36 -8.20 -13.76
CA THR A 54 15.66 -6.82 -13.41
C THR A 54 14.48 -5.90 -13.70
N THR A 55 13.76 -6.15 -14.79
CA THR A 55 12.57 -5.40 -15.17
C THR A 55 11.42 -5.62 -14.19
N LEU A 56 11.14 -6.86 -13.79
CA LEU A 56 10.14 -7.19 -12.78
C LEU A 56 10.45 -6.57 -11.42
N LEU A 57 11.70 -6.67 -10.96
CA LEU A 57 12.11 -6.06 -9.69
C LEU A 57 11.92 -4.54 -9.71
N ARG A 58 12.27 -3.87 -10.81
CA ARG A 58 12.03 -2.43 -10.97
C ARG A 58 10.55 -2.10 -10.97
N GLN A 59 9.71 -2.96 -11.57
CA GLN A 59 8.25 -2.79 -11.57
C GLN A 59 7.64 -2.97 -10.18
N GLU A 60 8.03 -4.00 -9.44
CA GLU A 60 7.60 -4.22 -8.05
C GLU A 60 7.99 -3.03 -7.16
N VAL A 61 9.22 -2.53 -7.29
CA VAL A 61 9.66 -1.32 -6.58
C VAL A 61 8.87 -0.09 -7.02
N ALA A 62 8.62 0.07 -8.32
CA ALA A 62 7.82 1.19 -8.83
C ALA A 62 6.38 1.14 -8.33
N LEU A 63 5.77 -0.05 -8.28
CA LEU A 63 4.43 -0.27 -7.78
C LEU A 63 4.36 -0.04 -6.27
N ALA A 64 5.26 -0.63 -5.49
CA ALA A 64 5.36 -0.41 -4.05
C ALA A 64 5.57 1.07 -3.73
N LYS A 65 6.39 1.77 -4.52
CA LYS A 65 6.56 3.23 -4.40
C LYS A 65 5.27 3.98 -4.72
N ALA A 66 4.54 3.59 -5.76
CA ALA A 66 3.28 4.21 -6.12
C ALA A 66 2.21 4.00 -5.03
N GLU A 67 2.09 2.78 -4.50
CA GLU A 67 1.15 2.44 -3.43
C GLU A 67 1.52 3.14 -2.11
N ALA A 68 2.81 3.18 -1.76
CA ALA A 68 3.29 3.92 -0.61
C ALA A 68 3.01 5.43 -0.74
N THR A 69 3.24 6.01 -1.93
CA THR A 69 2.93 7.41 -2.20
C THR A 69 1.44 7.69 -2.09
N GLN A 70 0.60 6.84 -2.71
CA GLN A 70 -0.85 6.98 -2.65
C GLN A 70 -1.37 6.86 -1.21
N SER A 71 -0.83 5.91 -0.44
CA SER A 71 -1.14 5.72 0.98
C SER A 71 -0.73 6.93 1.81
N ALA A 72 0.48 7.46 1.58
CA ALA A 72 0.97 8.67 2.24
C ALA A 72 0.10 9.89 1.91
N THR A 73 -0.32 10.08 0.66
CA THR A 73 -1.22 11.17 0.27
C THR A 73 -2.59 11.04 0.94
N LYS A 74 -3.18 9.84 0.97
CA LYS A 74 -4.47 9.59 1.64
C LYS A 74 -4.36 9.85 3.14
N ALA A 75 -3.33 9.32 3.78
CA ALA A 75 -3.06 9.56 5.20
C ALA A 75 -2.80 11.04 5.48
N GLY A 76 -2.04 11.73 4.62
CA GLY A 76 -1.77 13.16 4.73
C GLY A 76 -3.03 14.01 4.60
N LYS A 77 -3.92 13.69 3.65
CA LYS A 77 -5.21 14.37 3.50
C LYS A 77 -6.11 14.14 4.72
N ALA A 78 -6.21 12.90 5.19
CA ALA A 78 -6.97 12.56 6.39
C ALA A 78 -6.41 13.28 7.63
N GLY A 79 -5.08 13.29 7.80
CA GLY A 79 -4.39 14.04 8.85
C GLY A 79 -4.67 15.54 8.76
N GLY A 80 -4.64 16.11 7.55
CA GLY A 80 -4.98 17.52 7.30
C GLY A 80 -6.42 17.85 7.69
N PHE A 81 -7.40 17.01 7.32
CA PHE A 81 -8.79 17.20 7.74
C PHE A 81 -8.98 17.07 9.24
N LEU A 82 -8.33 16.11 9.90
CA LEU A 82 -8.40 15.96 11.36
C LEU A 82 -7.78 17.15 12.08
N ALA A 83 -6.64 17.65 11.60
CA ALA A 83 -6.01 18.86 12.14
C ALA A 83 -6.93 20.07 11.97
N GLY A 84 -7.48 20.28 10.77
CA GLY A 84 -8.43 21.35 10.48
C GLY A 84 -9.70 21.25 11.33
N ALA A 85 -10.26 20.05 11.50
CA ALA A 85 -11.40 19.81 12.36
C ALA A 85 -11.09 20.13 13.83
N GLY A 86 -9.89 19.80 14.32
CA GLY A 86 -9.44 20.17 15.66
C GLY A 86 -9.40 21.68 15.87
N ILE A 87 -8.86 22.43 14.91
CA ILE A 87 -8.83 23.90 14.95
C ILE A 87 -10.25 24.48 14.89
N ALA A 88 -11.09 23.99 13.97
CA ALA A 88 -12.47 24.43 13.83
C ALA A 88 -13.29 24.15 15.11
N ALA A 89 -13.12 22.96 15.70
CA ALA A 89 -13.73 22.62 16.98
C ALA A 89 -13.24 23.55 18.10
N HIS A 90 -11.95 23.88 18.16
CA HIS A 90 -11.43 24.82 19.15
C HIS A 90 -12.13 26.19 19.08
N PHE A 91 -12.27 26.77 17.87
CA PHE A 91 -12.99 28.03 17.68
C PHE A 91 -14.49 27.91 17.99
N LEU A 92 -15.13 26.79 17.62
CA LEU A 92 -16.52 26.53 17.97
C LEU A 92 -16.72 26.56 19.49
N LEU A 93 -15.86 25.87 20.26
CA LEU A 93 -15.95 25.86 21.72
C LEU A 93 -15.66 27.25 22.31
N LEU A 94 -14.76 28.03 21.72
CA LEU A 94 -14.51 29.41 22.12
C LEU A 94 -15.75 30.29 21.93
N PHE A 95 -16.36 30.27 20.74
CA PHE A 95 -17.58 31.05 20.49
C PHE A 95 -18.77 30.58 21.33
N LEU A 96 -18.91 29.27 21.54
CA LEU A 96 -19.95 28.74 22.41
C LEU A 96 -19.75 29.19 23.86
N SER A 97 -18.50 29.31 24.32
CA SER A 97 -18.18 29.82 25.65
C SER A 97 -18.55 31.29 25.80
N LEU A 98 -18.24 32.11 24.79
CA LEU A 98 -18.62 33.53 24.78
C LEU A 98 -20.14 33.70 24.72
N ALA A 99 -20.82 32.92 23.89
CA ALA A 99 -22.28 32.94 23.79
C ALA A 99 -22.94 32.51 25.09
N LEU A 100 -22.48 31.41 25.69
CA LEU A 100 -22.98 30.92 26.98
C LEU A 100 -22.75 31.94 28.09
N TRP A 101 -21.56 32.53 28.10
CA TRP A 101 -21.23 33.57 29.04
C TRP A 101 -22.21 34.76 28.87
N TRP A 102 -22.31 35.33 27.66
CA TRP A 102 -23.23 36.44 27.40
C TRP A 102 -24.69 36.12 27.80
N ALA A 103 -25.20 34.95 27.42
CA ALA A 103 -26.55 34.51 27.77
C ALA A 103 -26.78 34.39 29.28
N LEU A 104 -25.81 33.85 30.02
CA LEU A 104 -25.89 33.76 31.49
C LEU A 104 -25.74 35.13 32.15
N GLY A 105 -25.00 36.06 31.53
CA GLY A 105 -24.83 37.43 32.02
C GLY A 105 -26.14 38.19 32.05
N ASP A 106 -26.87 38.10 30.93
CA ASP A 106 -28.21 38.68 30.82
C ASP A 106 -29.20 37.97 31.75
N LEU A 107 -29.09 36.64 31.90
CA LEU A 107 -30.02 35.87 32.74
C LEU A 107 -29.82 36.12 34.25
N LEU A 108 -28.58 36.39 34.69
CA LEU A 108 -28.24 36.58 36.10
C LEU A 108 -28.15 38.06 36.51
N ASP A 109 -28.35 38.99 35.57
CA ASP A 109 -28.09 40.43 35.75
C ASP A 109 -26.69 40.73 36.34
N SER A 110 -25.73 39.82 36.19
CA SER A 110 -24.43 39.89 36.84
C SER A 110 -23.33 39.28 35.98
N PRO A 111 -22.57 40.12 35.26
CA PRO A 111 -21.57 39.61 34.36
C PRO A 111 -20.38 38.89 35.02
N GLY A 112 -20.03 39.29 36.24
CA GLY A 112 -18.92 38.66 36.96
C GLY A 112 -19.20 37.19 37.30
N TRP A 113 -20.43 36.89 37.74
CA TRP A 113 -20.77 35.55 38.23
C TRP A 113 -20.83 34.51 37.12
N ALA A 114 -21.25 34.90 35.92
CA ALA A 114 -21.35 33.93 34.86
C ALA A 114 -20.03 33.68 34.10
N PHE A 115 -19.04 34.57 34.21
CA PHE A 115 -17.64 34.21 33.97
C PHE A 115 -17.19 33.07 34.91
N VAL A 116 -17.50 33.16 36.21
CA VAL A 116 -17.14 32.13 37.20
C VAL A 116 -17.82 30.81 36.88
N ILE A 117 -19.11 30.81 36.53
CA ILE A 117 -19.85 29.60 36.16
C ILE A 117 -19.23 28.94 34.93
N VAL A 118 -18.96 29.71 33.87
CA VAL A 118 -18.33 29.18 32.65
C VAL A 118 -16.92 28.64 32.93
N ALA A 119 -16.15 29.31 33.79
CA ALA A 119 -14.84 28.82 34.23
C ALA A 119 -14.93 27.48 34.99
N VAL A 120 -15.92 27.33 35.88
CA VAL A 120 -16.15 26.07 36.61
C VAL A 120 -16.53 24.94 35.65
N ILE A 121 -17.42 25.20 34.69
CA ILE A 121 -17.80 24.21 33.65
C ILE A 121 -16.55 23.72 32.90
N TRP A 122 -15.72 24.64 32.44
CA TRP A 122 -14.47 24.29 31.75
C TRP A 122 -13.45 23.59 32.64
N GLY A 123 -13.38 23.95 33.93
CA GLY A 123 -12.56 23.24 34.91
C GLY A 123 -12.97 21.77 35.04
N ILE A 124 -14.26 21.48 35.08
CA ILE A 124 -14.78 20.10 35.13
C ILE A 124 -14.43 19.35 33.83
N VAL A 125 -14.68 19.96 32.66
CA VAL A 125 -14.34 19.37 31.36
C VAL A 125 -12.84 19.05 31.30
N ALA A 126 -11.97 19.99 31.70
CA ALA A 126 -10.53 19.79 31.71
C ALA A 126 -10.10 18.66 32.65
N ALA A 127 -10.70 18.56 33.85
CA ALA A 127 -10.40 17.49 34.79
C ALA A 127 -10.76 16.10 34.22
N VAL A 128 -11.92 15.97 33.57
CA VAL A 128 -12.35 14.73 32.91
C VAL A 128 -11.43 14.37 31.75
N LEU A 129 -11.12 15.32 30.86
CA LEU A 129 -10.22 15.09 29.72
C LEU A 129 -8.82 14.69 30.21
N ALA A 130 -8.29 15.34 31.24
CA ALA A 130 -7.01 14.98 31.83
C ALA A 130 -7.03 13.56 32.43
N ALA A 131 -8.11 13.16 33.09
CA ALA A 131 -8.26 11.81 33.64
C ALA A 131 -8.29 10.74 32.53
N ILE A 132 -9.05 10.99 31.46
CA ILE A 132 -9.11 10.10 30.28
C ILE A 132 -7.74 10.03 29.60
N GLY A 133 -7.11 11.18 29.33
CA GLY A 133 -5.80 11.24 28.70
C GLY A 133 -4.73 10.49 29.49
N ARG A 134 -4.70 10.65 30.82
CA ARG A 134 -3.82 9.88 31.71
C ARG A 134 -4.08 8.38 31.62
N LYS A 135 -5.35 7.94 31.52
CA LYS A 135 -5.71 6.53 31.35
C LYS A 135 -5.21 5.98 30.01
N GLN A 136 -5.38 6.72 28.92
CA GLN A 136 -4.93 6.31 27.59
C GLN A 136 -3.39 6.22 27.53
N LEU A 137 -2.68 7.20 28.09
CA LEU A 137 -1.21 7.18 28.14
C LEU A 137 -0.68 5.97 28.93
N LYS A 138 -1.32 5.62 30.05
CA LYS A 138 -0.98 4.43 30.85
C LYS A 138 -1.24 3.10 30.11
N GLN A 139 -2.11 3.08 29.11
CA GLN A 139 -2.33 1.90 28.28
C GLN A 139 -1.28 1.80 27.16
N MET A 140 -0.77 2.94 26.69
CA MET A 140 0.23 3.01 25.63
C MET A 140 1.65 2.66 26.11
N THR A 141 1.97 2.74 27.40
CA THR A 141 3.26 2.25 27.95
C THR A 141 3.50 0.75 27.75
N GLY A 142 2.49 -0.03 27.32
CA GLY A 142 2.70 -1.39 26.80
C GLY A 142 3.55 -1.45 25.51
N LEU A 143 3.54 -0.39 24.69
CA LEU A 143 4.35 -0.28 23.46
C LEU A 143 5.84 -0.02 23.74
N GLU A 144 6.19 0.60 24.87
CA GLU A 144 7.60 0.81 25.24
C GLU A 144 8.36 -0.51 25.34
N ARG A 145 7.73 -1.59 25.81
CA ARG A 145 8.33 -2.93 25.80
C ARG A 145 8.60 -3.46 24.39
N SER A 146 7.76 -3.12 23.41
CA SER A 146 7.95 -3.54 22.02
C SER A 146 9.09 -2.76 21.35
N VAL A 147 9.21 -1.47 21.66
CA VAL A 147 10.32 -0.62 21.22
C VAL A 147 11.64 -1.03 21.89
N ASP A 148 11.62 -1.37 23.18
CA ASP A 148 12.78 -1.91 23.91
C ASP A 148 13.22 -3.28 23.38
N THR A 149 12.27 -4.14 23.00
CA THR A 149 12.59 -5.44 22.39
C THR A 149 13.22 -5.24 21.01
N ALA A 150 12.71 -4.32 20.19
CA ALA A 150 13.29 -3.96 18.89
C ALA A 150 14.69 -3.32 19.03
N LYS A 151 14.92 -2.52 20.07
CA LYS A 151 16.23 -1.93 20.39
C LYS A 151 17.27 -2.94 20.90
N ARG A 152 16.86 -4.12 21.38
CA ARG A 152 17.77 -5.22 21.78
C ARG A 152 18.19 -6.12 20.60
N VAL A 153 17.46 -6.09 19.48
CA VAL A 153 17.83 -6.82 18.25
C VAL A 153 19.20 -6.42 17.67
N PRO A 154 19.62 -5.14 17.64
CA PRO A 154 20.96 -4.79 17.15
C PRO A 154 22.11 -5.31 18.02
N ASP A 155 21.92 -5.46 19.34
CA ASP A 155 22.95 -6.03 20.22
C ASP A 155 23.15 -7.54 19.96
N ALA A 156 22.08 -8.24 19.59
CA ALA A 156 22.16 -9.64 19.15
C ALA A 156 22.86 -9.81 17.78
N LEU A 157 22.90 -8.77 16.94
CA LEU A 157 23.62 -8.78 15.67
C LEU A 157 25.07 -8.30 15.77
N LYS A 158 25.46 -7.65 16.88
CA LYS A 158 26.84 -7.18 17.12
C LYS A 158 27.67 -8.11 18.00
N GLY A 159 27.06 -9.08 18.69
CA GLY A 159 27.76 -9.99 19.60
C GLY A 159 28.07 -11.36 19.00
N ASN A 160 29.01 -11.45 18.05
CA ASN A 160 29.59 -12.75 17.66
C ASN A 160 31.03 -12.72 17.10
N GLU A 161 31.84 -11.68 17.39
CA GLU A 161 33.26 -11.63 16.93
C GLU A 161 34.31 -11.81 18.04
N ALA A 162 33.95 -12.27 19.25
CA ALA A 162 34.92 -12.42 20.34
C ALA A 162 34.79 -13.74 21.11
N THR A 163 35.00 -14.86 20.43
CA THR A 163 35.56 -16.05 21.10
C THR A 163 36.33 -16.90 20.09
N ARG A 164 37.65 -16.73 20.11
CA ARG A 164 38.65 -17.61 19.50
C ARG A 164 39.25 -18.46 20.61
#